data_AF-A0A963CSW9-F1
#
_entry.id   AF-A0A963CSW9-F1
#
_cell.length_a   1.000
_cell.length_b   1.000
_cell.length_c   1.000
_cell.angle_alpha   90.00
_cell.angle_beta   90.00
_cell.angle_gamma   90.00
#
_symmetry.space_group_name_H-M   'P 1'
#
loop_
_entity.id
_entity.type
_entity.pdbx_description
1 polymer ?
#
loop_
_entity_poly.entity_id
_entity_poly.type
_entity_poly.pdbx_seq_one_letter_code
_entity_poly.pdbx_strand_id
1 'polypeptide(L)'
;MLRAIFLLALLLPSVNAIAEDFPRPPSLEAAVRFWIKVYTEISTGQGYIHDAETLSVVYQKLNLPAAAGSSDREQLVAGTKQRISSALSSLGKGKRTGLDPTEAAVLAAWPVGTSSGTFATAAENVRFQRGQSDRFKEGLIRSGQWKPYIRRVLAEHRLPRELEVLPHVESSFNPSAYSKAAAAGMWQFMPATARQFIRVDHVLDERMDPFTATEAAAKLLQRNYDITGAWPLALTGYNHGAGGVMRAVEAVGSTDIAVIVQRYKGTAFGFASRNFYASFLAALEIDKHPERYFGPVKLDSPIRYEVVSTEKYIPASKLARAVSVSLDELRQHNPALLEPVWTGEKYIPRGYAVRVPSAQLEKPLKHALAVLPGKAQFENQKPDFTHRIARGESLSVIARRYDTSVAKLMALNGLRHASIQVGQKLRLPGNATPQLAPARQLIAKVRKPSKAGSGADEYVIQQGDTLWSIARRFNVSRQELLSWNGISPKEYIQPGQKLKISNAG
;
A
#
# COMPACT_ATOMS: atom_id res chain seq x y z
N MET A 1 -27.72 -75.41 32.11
CA MET A 1 -26.66 -74.44 32.47
C MET A 1 -26.39 -73.57 31.24
N LEU A 2 -26.53 -72.26 31.39
CA LEU A 2 -26.45 -71.25 30.32
C LEU A 2 -25.12 -71.31 29.55
N ARG A 3 -25.17 -71.28 28.22
CA ARG A 3 -24.03 -70.95 27.35
C ARG A 3 -24.06 -69.45 27.05
N ALA A 4 -23.04 -68.74 27.53
CA ALA A 4 -22.81 -67.33 27.21
C ALA A 4 -22.26 -67.20 25.79
N ILE A 5 -22.88 -66.34 24.97
CA ILE A 5 -22.35 -65.91 23.67
C ILE A 5 -21.76 -64.52 23.90
N PHE A 6 -20.44 -64.41 23.78
CA PHE A 6 -19.71 -63.14 23.76
C PHE A 6 -19.89 -62.50 22.37
N LEU A 7 -20.51 -61.33 22.30
CA LEU A 7 -20.48 -60.46 21.11
C LEU A 7 -19.26 -59.53 21.22
N LEU A 8 -18.29 -59.74 20.35
CA LEU A 8 -17.12 -58.87 20.21
C LEU A 8 -17.50 -57.67 19.32
N ALA A 9 -17.66 -56.49 19.92
CA ALA A 9 -17.88 -55.24 19.18
C ALA A 9 -16.54 -54.74 18.60
N LEU A 10 -16.37 -54.83 17.29
CA LEU A 10 -15.27 -54.22 16.55
C LEU A 10 -15.47 -52.68 16.53
N LEU A 11 -14.74 -51.97 17.38
CA LEU A 11 -14.54 -50.52 17.27
C LEU A 11 -13.61 -50.24 16.08
N LEU A 12 -14.17 -49.81 14.96
CA LEU A 12 -13.39 -49.24 13.86
C LEU A 12 -12.83 -47.88 14.31
N PRO A 13 -11.51 -47.64 14.23
CA PRO A 13 -10.95 -46.33 14.53
C PRO A 13 -11.43 -45.36 13.45
N SER A 14 -12.15 -44.32 13.88
CA SER A 14 -12.48 -43.18 13.04
C SER A 14 -11.16 -42.53 12.63
N VAL A 15 -10.78 -42.66 11.35
CA VAL A 15 -9.67 -41.90 10.78
C VAL A 15 -10.13 -40.45 10.77
N ASN A 16 -9.82 -39.70 11.82
CA ASN A 16 -9.88 -38.25 11.79
C ASN A 16 -8.87 -37.79 10.76
N ALA A 17 -9.33 -37.53 9.52
CA ALA A 17 -8.55 -36.78 8.57
C ALA A 17 -8.20 -35.45 9.25
N ILE A 18 -6.91 -35.20 9.46
CA ILE A 18 -6.43 -33.91 9.96
C ILE A 18 -6.90 -32.88 8.94
N ALA A 19 -7.79 -31.98 9.35
CA ALA A 19 -8.27 -30.92 8.49
C ALA A 19 -7.05 -30.05 8.12
N GLU A 20 -6.78 -29.89 6.82
CA GLU A 20 -5.76 -28.94 6.37
C GLU A 20 -6.15 -27.53 6.78
N ASP A 21 -5.21 -26.75 7.32
CA ASP A 21 -5.45 -25.36 7.72
C ASP A 21 -5.88 -24.48 6.53
N PHE A 22 -5.40 -24.80 5.32
CA PHE A 22 -5.69 -24.05 4.09
C PHE A 22 -6.24 -24.96 2.99
N PRO A 23 -7.52 -25.37 3.08
CA PRO A 23 -8.11 -26.24 2.07
C PRO A 23 -8.16 -25.55 0.70
N ARG A 24 -7.96 -26.33 -0.37
CA ARG A 24 -8.05 -25.87 -1.77
C ARG A 24 -9.32 -26.42 -2.41
N PRO A 25 -10.49 -25.78 -2.20
CA PRO A 25 -11.75 -26.29 -2.72
C PRO A 25 -11.75 -26.25 -4.26
N PRO A 26 -12.32 -27.26 -4.95
CA PRO A 26 -12.36 -27.31 -6.41
C PRO A 26 -13.01 -26.08 -7.07
N SER A 27 -13.99 -25.48 -6.40
CA SER A 27 -14.67 -24.25 -6.85
C SER A 27 -13.76 -23.03 -6.96
N LEU A 28 -12.63 -23.00 -6.24
CA LEU A 28 -11.64 -21.92 -6.34
C LEU A 28 -10.49 -22.25 -7.30
N GLU A 29 -10.42 -23.46 -7.85
CA GLU A 29 -9.27 -23.90 -8.66
C GLU A 29 -9.04 -23.01 -9.89
N ALA A 30 -10.11 -22.56 -10.55
CA ALA A 30 -10.00 -21.63 -11.67
C ALA A 30 -9.35 -20.29 -11.25
N ALA A 31 -9.71 -19.78 -10.07
CA ALA A 31 -9.13 -18.57 -9.51
C ALA A 31 -7.66 -18.77 -9.12
N VAL A 32 -7.34 -19.89 -8.47
CA VAL A 32 -5.96 -20.25 -8.10
C VAL A 32 -5.08 -20.33 -9.35
N ARG A 33 -5.52 -21.04 -10.40
CA ARG A 33 -4.78 -21.14 -11.67
C ARG A 33 -4.58 -19.77 -12.33
N PHE A 34 -5.60 -18.91 -12.31
CA PHE A 34 -5.47 -17.55 -12.82
C PHE A 34 -4.36 -16.78 -12.09
N TRP A 35 -4.34 -16.83 -10.76
CA TRP A 35 -3.31 -16.16 -9.97
C TRP A 35 -1.92 -16.78 -10.14
N ILE A 36 -1.81 -18.10 -10.35
CA ILE A 36 -0.55 -18.73 -10.75
C ILE A 36 -0.03 -18.06 -12.02
N LYS A 37 -0.85 -17.95 -13.08
CA LYS A 37 -0.44 -17.28 -14.33
C LYS A 37 -0.01 -15.83 -14.12
N VAL A 38 -0.75 -15.07 -13.30
CA VAL A 38 -0.40 -13.68 -12.96
C VAL A 38 0.97 -13.60 -12.27
N TYR A 39 1.27 -14.57 -11.42
CA TYR A 39 2.54 -14.65 -10.69
C TYR A 39 3.67 -15.32 -11.46
N THR A 40 3.45 -16.00 -12.59
CA THR A 40 4.52 -16.77 -13.26
C THR A 40 4.68 -16.47 -14.75
N GLU A 41 3.62 -16.10 -15.48
CA GLU A 41 3.64 -16.03 -16.96
C GLU A 41 3.67 -14.59 -17.53
N ILE A 42 3.33 -13.60 -16.72
CA ILE A 42 3.27 -12.19 -17.13
C ILE A 42 3.95 -11.27 -16.12
N SER A 43 4.85 -10.41 -16.60
CA SER A 43 5.58 -9.44 -15.77
C SER A 43 4.79 -8.16 -15.54
N THR A 44 5.31 -7.24 -14.73
CA THR A 44 4.73 -5.90 -14.55
C THR A 44 4.64 -5.06 -15.83
N GLY A 45 5.42 -5.41 -16.86
CA GLY A 45 5.31 -4.84 -18.20
C GLY A 45 4.19 -5.43 -19.06
N GLN A 46 3.36 -6.31 -18.50
CA GLN A 46 2.28 -7.00 -19.18
C GLN A 46 1.03 -7.08 -18.29
N GLY A 47 -0.09 -7.51 -18.85
CA GLY A 47 -1.29 -7.85 -18.08
C GLY A 47 -2.31 -8.65 -18.87
N TYR A 48 -3.31 -9.16 -18.18
CA TYR A 48 -4.45 -9.83 -18.78
C TYR A 48 -5.67 -8.92 -18.79
N ILE A 49 -6.38 -8.92 -19.91
CA ILE A 49 -7.79 -8.51 -20.00
C ILE A 49 -8.61 -9.80 -19.82
N HIS A 50 -9.45 -9.84 -18.79
CA HIS A 50 -10.13 -11.06 -18.36
C HIS A 50 -11.52 -10.75 -17.78
N ASP A 51 -12.32 -11.79 -17.56
CA ASP A 51 -13.59 -11.67 -16.86
C ASP A 51 -13.38 -11.66 -15.33
N ALA A 52 -14.01 -10.71 -14.63
CA ALA A 52 -13.83 -10.54 -13.19
C ALA A 52 -14.53 -11.60 -12.33
N GLU A 53 -15.54 -12.31 -12.85
CA GLU A 53 -16.27 -13.35 -12.13
C GLU A 53 -15.82 -14.76 -12.58
N THR A 54 -15.54 -14.94 -13.87
CA THR A 54 -15.09 -16.20 -14.47
C THR A 54 -13.61 -16.13 -14.82
N LEU A 55 -12.74 -16.21 -13.81
CA LEU A 55 -11.29 -16.00 -13.95
C LEU A 55 -10.55 -16.94 -14.91
N SER A 56 -11.16 -18.07 -15.29
CA SER A 56 -10.63 -18.93 -16.35
C SER A 56 -10.71 -18.29 -17.74
N VAL A 57 -11.56 -17.29 -17.93
CA VAL A 57 -11.73 -16.57 -19.20
C VAL A 57 -10.76 -15.39 -19.26
N VAL A 58 -9.70 -15.56 -20.05
CA VAL A 58 -8.74 -14.51 -20.39
C VAL A 58 -8.94 -14.12 -21.85
N TYR A 59 -9.38 -12.89 -22.10
CA TYR A 59 -9.65 -12.39 -23.45
C TYR A 59 -8.39 -12.05 -24.22
N GLN A 60 -7.40 -11.46 -23.53
CA GLN A 60 -6.19 -10.98 -24.18
C GLN A 60 -5.04 -10.80 -23.19
N LYS A 61 -3.82 -11.19 -23.61
CA LYS A 61 -2.57 -10.72 -23.01
C LYS A 61 -2.17 -9.39 -23.65
N LEU A 62 -1.95 -8.38 -22.82
CA LEU A 62 -1.62 -7.02 -23.21
C LEU A 62 -0.18 -6.69 -22.80
N ASN A 63 0.60 -6.13 -23.72
CA ASN A 63 1.92 -5.58 -23.41
C ASN A 63 1.77 -4.11 -23.02
N LEU A 64 2.48 -3.69 -21.98
CA LEU A 64 2.55 -2.31 -21.50
C LEU A 64 3.96 -1.77 -21.81
N PRO A 65 4.14 -0.98 -22.89
CA PRO A 65 5.46 -0.53 -23.30
C PRO A 65 6.18 0.23 -22.19
N ALA A 66 7.44 -0.13 -21.91
CA ALA A 66 8.26 0.51 -20.87
C ALA A 66 8.55 2.00 -21.17
N ALA A 67 8.62 2.37 -22.45
CA ALA A 67 8.82 3.75 -22.90
C ALA A 67 7.56 4.63 -22.77
N ALA A 68 6.37 4.04 -22.72
CA ALA A 68 5.11 4.80 -22.65
C ALA A 68 4.89 5.45 -21.28
N GLY A 69 4.28 6.63 -21.25
CA GLY A 69 3.90 7.29 -20.00
C GLY A 69 2.82 6.51 -19.24
N SER A 70 2.61 6.82 -17.95
CA SER A 70 1.53 6.19 -17.17
C SER A 70 0.15 6.43 -17.81
N SER A 71 -0.08 7.65 -18.31
CA SER A 71 -1.33 8.01 -18.98
C SER A 71 -1.57 7.18 -20.24
N ASP A 72 -0.54 6.99 -21.08
CA ASP A 72 -0.66 6.23 -22.33
C ASP A 72 -0.99 4.76 -22.05
N ARG A 73 -0.35 4.18 -21.03
CA ARG A 73 -0.65 2.79 -20.60
C ARG A 73 -2.08 2.67 -20.08
N GLU A 74 -2.55 3.64 -19.29
CA GLU A 74 -3.92 3.67 -18.79
C GLU A 74 -4.93 3.77 -19.95
N GLN A 75 -4.64 4.61 -20.96
CA GLN A 75 -5.48 4.75 -22.14
C GLN A 75 -5.49 3.48 -23.01
N LEU A 76 -4.34 2.82 -23.18
CA LEU A 76 -4.23 1.54 -23.88
C LEU A 76 -5.09 0.46 -23.20
N VAL A 77 -5.00 0.36 -21.86
CA VAL A 77 -5.81 -0.57 -21.08
C VAL A 77 -7.29 -0.25 -21.23
N ALA A 78 -7.68 1.02 -21.08
CA ALA A 78 -9.07 1.45 -21.18
C ALA A 78 -9.67 1.15 -22.56
N GLY A 79 -8.97 1.51 -23.65
CA GLY A 79 -9.42 1.23 -25.01
C GLY A 79 -9.53 -0.27 -25.30
N THR A 80 -8.60 -1.07 -24.78
CA THR A 80 -8.66 -2.54 -24.93
C THR A 80 -9.87 -3.12 -24.19
N LYS A 81 -10.11 -2.68 -22.94
CA LYS A 81 -11.29 -3.11 -22.18
C LYS A 81 -12.58 -2.76 -22.90
N GLN A 82 -12.69 -1.54 -23.44
CA GLN A 82 -13.88 -1.10 -24.16
C GLN A 82 -14.13 -1.94 -25.41
N ARG A 83 -13.08 -2.23 -26.19
CA ARG A 83 -13.20 -3.10 -27.37
C ARG A 83 -13.72 -4.50 -27.01
N ILE A 84 -13.20 -5.11 -25.94
CA ILE A 84 -13.66 -6.42 -25.46
C ILE A 84 -15.11 -6.34 -24.93
N SER A 85 -15.45 -5.30 -24.17
CA SER A 85 -16.81 -5.08 -23.67
C SER A 85 -17.83 -4.91 -24.81
N SER A 86 -17.47 -4.20 -25.88
CA SER A 86 -18.31 -4.07 -27.08
C SER A 86 -18.51 -5.41 -27.79
N ALA A 87 -17.46 -6.23 -27.93
CA ALA A 87 -17.56 -7.56 -28.51
C ALA A 87 -18.47 -8.48 -27.67
N LEU A 88 -18.30 -8.47 -26.35
CA LEU A 88 -19.19 -9.19 -25.42
C LEU A 88 -20.63 -8.71 -25.51
N SER A 89 -20.87 -7.41 -25.62
CA SER A 89 -22.21 -6.84 -25.81
C SER A 89 -22.86 -7.29 -27.12
N SER A 90 -22.08 -7.40 -28.20
CA SER A 90 -22.53 -7.91 -29.50
C SER A 90 -22.94 -9.39 -29.42
N LEU A 91 -22.10 -10.23 -28.81
CA LEU A 91 -22.42 -11.63 -28.51
C LEU A 91 -23.61 -11.73 -27.54
N GLY A 92 -23.75 -10.78 -26.62
CA GLY A 92 -24.86 -10.68 -25.68
C GLY A 92 -26.21 -10.39 -26.35
N LYS A 93 -26.19 -9.79 -27.55
CA LYS A 93 -27.38 -9.61 -28.41
C LYS A 93 -27.69 -10.83 -29.29
N GLY A 94 -26.94 -11.92 -29.15
CA GLY A 94 -27.16 -13.17 -29.89
C GLY A 94 -26.33 -13.32 -31.16
N LYS A 95 -25.41 -12.40 -31.46
CA LYS A 95 -24.53 -12.54 -32.63
C LYS A 95 -23.64 -13.78 -32.49
N ARG A 96 -23.63 -14.67 -33.49
CA ARG A 96 -22.79 -15.89 -33.52
C ARG A 96 -22.12 -16.14 -34.87
N THR A 97 -22.57 -15.47 -35.93
CA THR A 97 -22.01 -15.54 -37.28
C THR A 97 -21.62 -14.13 -37.75
N GLY A 98 -20.79 -14.03 -38.80
CA GLY A 98 -20.29 -12.73 -39.29
C GLY A 98 -19.50 -11.96 -38.23
N LEU A 99 -18.74 -12.70 -37.41
CA LEU A 99 -17.98 -12.15 -36.30
C LEU A 99 -16.73 -11.45 -36.82
N ASP A 100 -16.42 -10.27 -36.28
CA ASP A 100 -15.11 -9.68 -36.46
C ASP A 100 -14.03 -10.46 -35.68
N PRO A 101 -12.73 -10.21 -35.92
CA PRO A 101 -11.65 -10.95 -35.25
C PRO A 101 -11.68 -10.84 -33.71
N THR A 102 -12.13 -9.71 -33.15
CA THR A 102 -12.26 -9.55 -31.70
C THR A 102 -13.43 -10.36 -31.17
N GLU A 103 -14.60 -10.26 -31.81
CA GLU A 103 -15.79 -11.05 -31.43
C GLU A 103 -15.52 -12.55 -31.50
N ALA A 104 -14.82 -13.00 -32.54
CA ALA A 104 -14.43 -14.40 -32.70
C ALA A 104 -13.48 -14.86 -31.57
N ALA A 105 -12.46 -14.06 -31.25
CA ALA A 105 -11.54 -14.36 -30.16
C ALA A 105 -12.22 -14.36 -28.78
N VAL A 106 -13.13 -13.41 -28.54
CA VAL A 106 -13.93 -13.34 -27.31
C VAL A 106 -14.84 -14.56 -27.20
N LEU A 107 -15.56 -14.92 -28.26
CA LEU A 107 -16.41 -16.11 -28.27
C LEU A 107 -15.61 -17.39 -27.98
N ALA A 108 -14.43 -17.53 -28.59
CA ALA A 108 -13.54 -18.68 -28.40
C ALA A 108 -12.93 -18.77 -26.99
N ALA A 109 -12.86 -17.68 -26.24
CA ALA A 109 -12.38 -17.68 -24.86
C ALA A 109 -13.38 -18.30 -23.87
N TRP A 110 -14.65 -18.43 -24.26
CA TRP A 110 -15.72 -19.00 -23.46
C TRP A 110 -16.02 -20.45 -23.84
N PRO A 111 -16.55 -21.28 -22.92
CA PRO A 111 -17.02 -22.62 -23.26
C PRO A 111 -18.07 -22.61 -24.38
N VAL A 112 -18.02 -23.64 -25.24
CA VAL A 112 -19.02 -23.83 -26.29
C VAL A 112 -20.42 -23.90 -25.67
N GLY A 113 -21.38 -23.19 -26.27
CA GLY A 113 -22.76 -23.11 -25.76
C GLY A 113 -23.02 -22.00 -24.74
N THR A 114 -22.03 -21.14 -24.44
CA THR A 114 -22.24 -19.98 -23.56
C THR A 114 -23.39 -19.10 -24.03
N SER A 115 -24.30 -18.79 -23.10
CA SER A 115 -25.55 -18.07 -23.40
C SER A 115 -25.31 -16.59 -23.71
N SER A 116 -26.22 -15.98 -24.47
CA SER A 116 -26.20 -14.53 -24.71
C SER A 116 -26.33 -13.71 -23.42
N GLY A 117 -27.12 -14.18 -22.43
CA GLY A 117 -27.21 -13.51 -21.13
C GLY A 117 -25.89 -13.50 -20.36
N THR A 118 -25.11 -14.59 -20.45
CA THR A 118 -23.76 -14.67 -19.88
C THR A 118 -22.82 -13.65 -20.53
N PHE A 119 -22.82 -13.54 -21.86
CA PHE A 119 -22.01 -12.53 -22.56
C PHE A 119 -22.42 -11.10 -22.22
N ALA A 120 -23.73 -10.82 -22.11
CA ALA A 120 -24.24 -9.52 -21.70
C ALA A 120 -23.76 -9.13 -20.29
N THR A 121 -23.75 -10.09 -19.35
CA THR A 121 -23.22 -9.87 -17.99
C THR A 121 -21.70 -9.67 -18.01
N ALA A 122 -20.99 -10.48 -18.78
CA ALA A 122 -19.53 -10.41 -18.92
C ALA A 122 -19.05 -9.07 -19.48
N ALA A 123 -19.85 -8.41 -20.33
CA ALA A 123 -19.54 -7.09 -20.89
C ALA A 123 -19.30 -6.02 -19.81
N GLU A 124 -19.98 -6.13 -18.66
CA GLU A 124 -19.83 -5.24 -17.50
C GLU A 124 -18.67 -5.66 -16.57
N ASN A 125 -18.18 -6.89 -16.71
CA ASN A 125 -17.20 -7.51 -15.83
C ASN A 125 -15.76 -7.50 -16.38
N VAL A 126 -15.52 -6.85 -17.52
CA VAL A 126 -14.19 -6.81 -18.14
C VAL A 126 -13.19 -6.09 -17.22
N ARG A 127 -12.11 -6.78 -16.88
CA ARG A 127 -11.08 -6.30 -15.96
C ARG A 127 -9.68 -6.43 -16.55
N PHE A 128 -8.80 -5.52 -16.13
CA PHE A 128 -7.36 -5.61 -16.36
C PHE A 128 -6.66 -6.06 -15.08
N GLN A 129 -5.80 -7.07 -15.19
CA GLN A 129 -4.92 -7.54 -14.13
C GLN A 129 -3.47 -7.46 -14.60
N ARG A 130 -2.67 -6.62 -13.93
CA ARG A 130 -1.24 -6.50 -14.23
C ARG A 130 -0.51 -7.77 -13.80
N GLY A 131 0.46 -8.17 -14.60
CA GLY A 131 1.37 -9.26 -14.27
C GLY A 131 2.33 -8.90 -13.14
N GLN A 132 2.84 -9.93 -12.48
CA GLN A 132 3.69 -9.81 -11.30
C GLN A 132 4.82 -10.84 -11.30
N SER A 133 5.12 -11.52 -12.41
CA SER A 133 6.08 -12.64 -12.42
C SER A 133 7.51 -12.25 -12.10
N ASP A 134 7.95 -11.09 -12.57
CA ASP A 134 9.20 -10.43 -12.19
C ASP A 134 9.26 -10.16 -10.68
N ARG A 135 8.20 -9.55 -10.12
CA ARG A 135 8.14 -9.24 -8.69
C ARG A 135 8.06 -10.47 -7.81
N PHE A 136 7.32 -11.50 -8.24
CA PHE A 136 7.20 -12.75 -7.50
C PHE A 136 8.54 -13.47 -7.46
N LYS A 137 9.27 -13.53 -8.59
CA LYS A 137 10.62 -14.09 -8.63
C LYS A 137 11.59 -13.34 -7.72
N GLU A 138 11.58 -12.01 -7.75
CA GLU A 138 12.35 -11.20 -6.79
C GLU A 138 11.93 -11.45 -5.34
N GLY A 139 10.63 -11.63 -5.10
CA GLY A 139 10.08 -11.97 -3.79
C GLY A 139 10.55 -13.33 -3.29
N LEU A 140 10.63 -14.34 -4.16
CA LEU A 140 11.19 -15.65 -3.83
C LEU A 140 12.63 -15.50 -3.36
N ILE A 141 13.48 -14.83 -4.13
CA ILE A 141 14.88 -14.56 -3.77
C ILE A 141 14.95 -13.88 -2.40
N ARG A 142 14.26 -12.75 -2.24
CA ARG A 142 14.25 -11.94 -1.01
C ARG A 142 13.69 -12.69 0.20
N SER A 143 12.76 -13.61 -0.02
CA SER A 143 12.13 -14.37 1.07
C SER A 143 13.12 -15.20 1.88
N GLY A 144 14.24 -15.61 1.28
CA GLY A 144 15.31 -16.35 1.97
C GLY A 144 15.85 -15.59 3.18
N GLN A 145 15.96 -14.26 3.11
CA GLN A 145 16.42 -13.43 4.21
C GLN A 145 15.49 -13.46 5.43
N TRP A 146 14.17 -13.60 5.20
CA TRP A 146 13.14 -13.33 6.22
C TRP A 146 12.43 -14.59 6.73
N LYS A 147 12.24 -15.60 5.88
CA LYS A 147 11.48 -16.82 6.20
C LYS A 147 11.95 -17.55 7.46
N PRO A 148 13.26 -17.67 7.76
CA PRO A 148 13.68 -18.30 9.01
C PRO A 148 13.14 -17.60 10.26
N TYR A 149 13.13 -16.26 10.28
CA TYR A 149 12.54 -15.51 11.39
C TYR A 149 11.03 -15.65 11.42
N ILE A 150 10.36 -15.54 10.25
CA ILE A 150 8.90 -15.68 10.15
C ILE A 150 8.44 -17.05 10.67
N ARG A 151 9.10 -18.13 10.27
CA ARG A 151 8.80 -19.50 10.75
C ARG A 151 8.90 -19.61 12.26
N ARG A 152 9.94 -19.02 12.85
CA ARG A 152 10.13 -18.99 14.30
C ARG A 152 8.97 -18.28 14.99
N VAL A 153 8.60 -17.10 14.52
CA VAL A 153 7.45 -16.35 15.08
C VAL A 153 6.16 -17.13 14.92
N LEU A 154 5.86 -17.68 13.74
CA LEU A 154 4.65 -18.47 13.53
C LEU A 154 4.59 -19.66 14.51
N ALA A 155 5.70 -20.37 14.71
CA ALA A 155 5.77 -21.47 15.68
C ALA A 155 5.56 -20.99 17.14
N GLU A 156 6.18 -19.87 17.53
CA GLU A 156 6.03 -19.27 18.88
C GLU A 156 4.57 -18.89 19.18
N HIS A 157 3.84 -18.40 18.16
CA HIS A 157 2.41 -18.07 18.26
C HIS A 157 1.47 -19.25 17.93
N ARG A 158 2.01 -20.45 17.65
CA ARG A 158 1.25 -21.66 17.25
C ARG A 158 0.36 -21.46 16.02
N LEU A 159 0.87 -20.66 15.07
CA LEU A 159 0.22 -20.36 13.80
C LEU A 159 0.65 -21.36 12.71
N PRO A 160 -0.22 -21.63 11.73
CA PRO A 160 0.13 -22.47 10.58
C PRO A 160 1.35 -21.95 9.83
N ARG A 161 2.21 -22.89 9.40
CA ARG A 161 3.46 -22.55 8.72
C ARG A 161 3.23 -21.91 7.36
N GLU A 162 2.18 -22.30 6.66
CA GLU A 162 1.82 -21.80 5.32
C GLU A 162 1.65 -20.29 5.29
N LEU A 163 1.31 -19.65 6.41
CA LEU A 163 1.22 -18.18 6.52
C LEU A 163 2.54 -17.48 6.19
N GLU A 164 3.68 -18.18 6.21
CA GLU A 164 4.98 -17.62 5.84
C GLU A 164 5.02 -17.05 4.42
N VAL A 165 4.12 -17.49 3.52
CA VAL A 165 4.09 -17.05 2.12
C VAL A 165 3.28 -15.77 1.90
N LEU A 166 2.50 -15.33 2.90
CA LEU A 166 1.62 -14.16 2.79
C LEU A 166 2.34 -12.89 2.28
N PRO A 167 3.60 -12.59 2.67
CA PRO A 167 4.32 -11.44 2.12
C PRO A 167 4.53 -11.47 0.61
N HIS A 168 4.41 -12.62 -0.08
CA HIS A 168 4.40 -12.68 -1.54
C HIS A 168 3.22 -11.91 -2.14
N VAL A 169 2.04 -12.14 -1.57
CA VAL A 169 0.77 -11.54 -2.00
C VAL A 169 0.76 -10.04 -1.68
N GLU A 170 1.32 -9.66 -0.53
CA GLU A 170 1.30 -8.29 -0.03
C GLU A 170 2.32 -7.38 -0.74
N SER A 171 3.61 -7.69 -0.62
CA SER A 171 4.69 -6.80 -1.12
C SER A 171 5.80 -7.53 -1.88
N SER A 172 5.64 -8.83 -2.13
CA SER A 172 6.70 -9.70 -2.61
C SER A 172 7.91 -9.65 -1.67
N PHE A 173 7.69 -9.76 -0.35
CA PHE A 173 8.71 -9.68 0.69
C PHE A 173 9.47 -8.34 0.79
N ASN A 174 9.05 -7.27 0.11
CA ASN A 174 9.75 -6.00 0.12
C ASN A 174 9.50 -5.21 1.43
N PRO A 175 10.50 -5.02 2.29
CA PRO A 175 10.33 -4.29 3.54
C PRO A 175 10.18 -2.77 3.34
N SER A 176 10.58 -2.27 2.17
CA SER A 176 10.50 -0.85 1.80
C SER A 176 9.21 -0.48 1.06
N ALA A 177 8.27 -1.42 0.91
CA ALA A 177 7.09 -1.22 0.09
C ALA A 177 6.09 -0.23 0.70
N TYR A 178 5.60 0.69 -0.12
CA TYR A 178 4.51 1.61 0.20
C TYR A 178 3.42 1.55 -0.88
N SER A 179 2.16 1.38 -0.46
CA SER A 179 1.02 1.42 -1.36
C SER A 179 0.46 2.84 -1.52
N LYS A 180 -0.30 3.07 -2.59
CA LYS A 180 -1.07 4.32 -2.77
C LYS A 180 -2.07 4.57 -1.63
N ALA A 181 -2.53 3.50 -0.97
CA ALA A 181 -3.43 3.57 0.19
C ALA A 181 -2.67 3.73 1.53
N ALA A 182 -1.35 3.91 1.49
CA ALA A 182 -0.43 4.04 2.63
C ALA A 182 -0.24 2.77 3.49
N ALA A 183 -0.53 1.60 2.92
CA ALA A 183 -0.02 0.35 3.46
C ALA A 183 1.51 0.35 3.35
N ALA A 184 2.22 -0.17 4.37
CA ALA A 184 3.67 -0.08 4.44
C ALA A 184 4.30 -1.40 4.85
N GLY A 185 5.54 -1.62 4.39
CA GLY A 185 6.38 -2.72 4.82
C GLY A 185 6.12 -4.05 4.12
N MET A 186 6.84 -5.07 4.56
CA MET A 186 6.74 -6.44 4.05
C MET A 186 5.32 -7.02 4.17
N TRP A 187 4.62 -6.64 5.23
CA TRP A 187 3.29 -7.14 5.58
C TRP A 187 2.15 -6.19 5.17
N GLN A 188 2.46 -5.09 4.46
CA GLN A 188 1.52 -4.08 3.97
C GLN A 188 0.49 -3.63 5.03
N PHE A 189 0.98 -3.28 6.22
CA PHE A 189 0.12 -2.80 7.28
C PHE A 189 -0.47 -1.42 6.99
N MET A 190 -1.79 -1.29 7.17
CA MET A 190 -2.44 0.02 7.25
C MET A 190 -2.07 0.74 8.56
N PRO A 191 -1.86 2.07 8.58
CA PRO A 191 -1.39 2.78 9.76
C PRO A 191 -2.31 2.63 10.99
N ALA A 192 -3.63 2.59 10.78
CA ALA A 192 -4.59 2.44 11.88
C ALA A 192 -4.55 1.04 12.51
N THR A 193 -4.37 0.00 11.69
CA THR A 193 -4.23 -1.39 12.15
C THR A 193 -2.90 -1.59 12.86
N ALA A 194 -1.80 -1.12 12.27
CA ALA A 194 -0.47 -1.24 12.85
C ALA A 194 -0.36 -0.65 14.25
N ARG A 195 -0.95 0.54 14.47
CA ARG A 195 -0.91 1.24 15.78
C ARG A 195 -1.53 0.47 16.94
N GLN A 196 -2.25 -0.61 16.68
CA GLN A 196 -2.76 -1.51 17.72
C GLN A 196 -1.69 -2.48 18.25
N PHE A 197 -0.59 -2.65 17.53
CA PHE A 197 0.44 -3.66 17.82
C PHE A 197 1.85 -3.07 17.91
N ILE A 198 2.13 -2.03 17.14
CA ILE A 198 3.47 -1.47 16.91
C ILE A 198 3.40 0.05 16.78
N ARG A 199 4.54 0.71 16.96
CA ARG A 199 4.67 2.16 16.95
C ARG A 199 4.74 2.69 15.51
N VAL A 200 3.83 3.63 15.21
CA VAL A 200 3.79 4.37 13.95
C VAL A 200 3.55 5.84 14.25
N ASP A 201 4.58 6.66 14.08
CA ASP A 201 4.56 8.11 14.23
C ASP A 201 5.55 8.78 13.27
N HIS A 202 5.84 10.08 13.47
CA HIS A 202 6.72 10.86 12.59
C HIS A 202 8.22 10.63 12.83
N VAL A 203 8.59 9.88 13.85
CA VAL A 203 9.98 9.51 14.18
C VAL A 203 10.26 8.05 13.79
N LEU A 204 9.26 7.19 13.98
CA LEU A 204 9.40 5.74 13.83
C LEU A 204 8.16 5.15 13.14
N ASP A 205 8.38 4.34 12.11
CA ASP A 205 7.36 3.52 11.46
C ASP A 205 7.77 2.05 11.47
N GLU A 206 7.41 1.33 12.54
CA GLU A 206 7.81 -0.07 12.75
C GLU A 206 7.19 -1.03 11.73
N ARG A 207 6.25 -0.59 10.89
CA ARG A 207 5.76 -1.39 9.76
C ARG A 207 6.89 -1.71 8.78
N MET A 208 7.90 -0.83 8.71
CA MET A 208 9.05 -0.97 7.82
C MET A 208 10.14 -1.88 8.39
N ASP A 209 10.10 -2.20 9.70
CA ASP A 209 11.02 -3.17 10.31
C ASP A 209 10.48 -4.59 10.14
N PRO A 210 11.14 -5.47 9.36
CA PRO A 210 10.63 -6.80 9.04
C PRO A 210 10.42 -7.67 10.27
N PHE A 211 11.24 -7.49 11.31
CA PHE A 211 11.16 -8.28 12.53
C PHE A 211 9.94 -7.88 13.37
N THR A 212 9.83 -6.59 13.70
CA THR A 212 8.72 -6.05 14.49
C THR A 212 7.38 -6.17 13.76
N ALA A 213 7.36 -5.93 12.44
CA ALA A 213 6.17 -6.11 11.62
C ALA A 213 5.74 -7.59 11.55
N THR A 214 6.66 -8.55 11.60
CA THR A 214 6.32 -9.99 11.61
C THR A 214 5.62 -10.39 12.90
N GLU A 215 6.08 -9.92 14.05
CA GLU A 215 5.39 -10.13 15.34
C GLU A 215 3.98 -9.53 15.33
N ALA A 216 3.82 -8.33 14.76
CA ALA A 216 2.53 -7.68 14.61
C ALA A 216 1.60 -8.46 13.68
N ALA A 217 2.12 -8.99 12.57
CA ALA A 217 1.36 -9.77 11.60
C ALA A 217 0.85 -11.07 12.22
N ALA A 218 1.70 -11.77 12.98
CA ALA A 218 1.31 -12.97 13.72
C ALA A 218 0.16 -12.68 14.69
N LYS A 219 0.26 -11.60 15.50
CA LYS A 219 -0.80 -11.19 16.43
C LYS A 219 -2.10 -10.82 15.72
N LEU A 220 -2.02 -10.14 14.57
CA LEU A 220 -3.21 -9.81 13.78
C LEU A 220 -3.86 -11.06 13.18
N LEU A 221 -3.07 -11.98 12.63
CA LEU A 221 -3.56 -13.23 12.06
C LEU A 221 -4.23 -14.10 13.13
N GLN A 222 -3.62 -14.22 14.31
CA GLN A 222 -4.23 -14.89 15.46
C GLN A 222 -5.57 -14.24 15.83
N ARG A 223 -5.59 -12.92 16.01
CA ARG A 223 -6.84 -12.20 16.33
C ARG A 223 -7.93 -12.40 15.28
N ASN A 224 -7.55 -12.41 14.00
CA ASN A 224 -8.50 -12.67 12.93
C ASN A 224 -9.06 -14.09 13.04
N TYR A 225 -8.21 -15.08 13.31
CA TYR A 225 -8.63 -16.46 13.52
C TYR A 225 -9.55 -16.59 14.74
N ASP A 226 -9.24 -15.94 15.86
CA ASP A 226 -10.09 -15.92 17.05
C ASP A 226 -11.49 -15.37 16.76
N ILE A 227 -11.60 -14.42 15.84
CA ILE A 227 -12.88 -13.83 15.41
C ILE A 227 -13.62 -14.73 14.42
N THR A 228 -12.90 -15.31 13.43
CA THR A 228 -13.54 -15.99 12.29
C THR A 228 -13.65 -17.50 12.44
N GLY A 229 -12.89 -18.11 13.35
CA GLY A 229 -12.87 -19.55 13.63
C GLY A 229 -12.28 -20.44 12.53
N ALA A 230 -11.87 -19.86 11.39
CA ALA A 230 -11.33 -20.59 10.25
C ALA A 230 -10.25 -19.77 9.54
N TRP A 231 -9.15 -20.43 9.16
CA TRP A 231 -7.99 -19.81 8.51
C TRP A 231 -8.29 -19.15 7.16
N PRO A 232 -9.09 -19.73 6.25
CA PRO A 232 -9.46 -19.04 5.02
C PRO A 232 -10.14 -17.69 5.27
N LEU A 233 -11.02 -17.63 6.27
CA LEU A 233 -11.71 -16.40 6.67
C LEU A 233 -10.77 -15.44 7.39
N ALA A 234 -9.90 -15.94 8.26
CA ALA A 234 -8.93 -15.14 9.01
C ALA A 234 -7.95 -14.43 8.07
N LEU A 235 -7.50 -15.17 7.05
CA LEU A 235 -6.63 -14.67 6.01
C LEU A 235 -7.33 -13.63 5.13
N THR A 236 -8.56 -13.91 4.67
CA THR A 236 -9.36 -12.89 3.96
C THR A 236 -9.61 -11.66 4.85
N GLY A 237 -9.78 -11.86 6.16
CA GLY A 237 -9.92 -10.82 7.16
C GLY A 237 -8.65 -9.99 7.36
N TYR A 238 -7.48 -10.49 6.99
CA TYR A 238 -6.24 -9.70 6.98
C TYR A 238 -6.33 -8.57 5.95
N ASN A 239 -6.86 -8.87 4.75
CA ASN A 239 -7.05 -7.91 3.67
C ASN A 239 -8.32 -7.05 3.83
N HIS A 240 -9.43 -7.67 4.23
CA HIS A 240 -10.75 -7.05 4.23
C HIS A 240 -11.21 -6.55 5.62
N GLY A 241 -10.50 -6.94 6.68
CA GLY A 241 -10.92 -6.77 8.07
C GLY A 241 -11.83 -7.92 8.52
N ALA A 242 -11.51 -8.56 9.65
CA ALA A 242 -12.27 -9.69 10.19
C ALA A 242 -13.76 -9.38 10.43
N GLY A 243 -14.09 -8.20 10.95
CA GLY A 243 -15.49 -7.78 11.11
C GLY A 243 -16.24 -7.63 9.78
N GLY A 244 -15.55 -7.28 8.69
CA GLY A 244 -16.14 -7.26 7.34
C GLY A 244 -16.42 -8.67 6.82
N VAL A 245 -15.50 -9.60 7.07
CA VAL A 245 -15.70 -11.03 6.75
C VAL A 245 -16.85 -11.61 7.55
N MET A 246 -16.97 -11.30 8.84
CA MET A 246 -18.08 -11.80 9.66
C MET A 246 -19.45 -11.29 9.21
N ARG A 247 -19.55 -10.06 8.69
CA ARG A 247 -20.78 -9.60 8.03
C ARG A 247 -21.11 -10.40 6.77
N ALA A 248 -20.09 -10.82 6.02
CA ALA A 248 -20.29 -11.66 4.84
C ALA A 248 -20.74 -13.08 5.23
N VAL A 249 -20.15 -13.65 6.29
CA VAL A 249 -20.56 -14.93 6.89
C VAL A 249 -22.02 -14.87 7.31
N GLU A 250 -22.40 -13.85 8.08
CA GLU A 250 -23.78 -13.66 8.56
C GLU A 250 -24.77 -13.50 7.41
N ALA A 251 -24.46 -12.65 6.42
CA ALA A 251 -25.34 -12.40 5.29
C ALA A 251 -25.53 -13.62 4.36
N VAL A 252 -24.54 -14.51 4.27
CA VAL A 252 -24.60 -15.72 3.42
C VAL A 252 -25.08 -16.94 4.20
N GLY A 253 -24.94 -16.94 5.53
CA GLY A 253 -25.23 -18.10 6.38
C GLY A 253 -24.24 -19.25 6.21
N SER A 254 -22.97 -18.95 5.89
CA SER A 254 -21.92 -19.96 5.69
C SER A 254 -20.54 -19.45 6.07
N THR A 255 -19.72 -20.34 6.64
CA THR A 255 -18.29 -20.11 6.93
C THR A 255 -17.37 -20.64 5.81
N ASP A 256 -17.92 -21.27 4.79
CA ASP A 256 -17.17 -21.72 3.62
C ASP A 256 -16.75 -20.52 2.77
N ILE A 257 -15.44 -20.28 2.67
CA ILE A 257 -14.87 -19.18 1.90
C ILE A 257 -15.31 -19.19 0.43
N ALA A 258 -15.42 -20.36 -0.20
CA ALA A 258 -15.83 -20.46 -1.59
C ALA A 258 -17.29 -20.03 -1.77
N VAL A 259 -18.16 -20.43 -0.84
CA VAL A 259 -19.57 -20.01 -0.82
C VAL A 259 -19.67 -18.51 -0.60
N ILE A 260 -18.90 -17.94 0.32
CA ILE A 260 -18.88 -16.49 0.58
C ILE A 260 -18.43 -15.72 -0.66
N VAL A 261 -17.31 -16.12 -1.28
CA VAL A 261 -16.77 -15.47 -2.48
C VAL A 261 -17.76 -15.49 -3.63
N GLN A 262 -18.51 -16.59 -3.79
CA GLN A 262 -19.52 -16.75 -4.83
C GLN A 262 -20.79 -15.93 -4.55
N ARG A 263 -21.32 -15.98 -3.33
CA ARG A 263 -22.68 -15.51 -3.01
C ARG A 263 -22.74 -14.11 -2.40
N TYR A 264 -21.75 -13.70 -1.60
CA TYR A 264 -21.79 -12.39 -0.97
C TYR A 264 -21.53 -11.30 -2.02
N LYS A 265 -22.39 -10.29 -2.18
CA LYS A 265 -22.25 -9.22 -3.20
C LYS A 265 -22.07 -7.82 -2.59
N GLY A 266 -21.56 -7.74 -1.35
CA GLY A 266 -21.30 -6.46 -0.68
C GLY A 266 -20.29 -5.58 -1.45
N THR A 267 -20.56 -4.28 -1.54
CA THR A 267 -19.77 -3.31 -2.32
C THR A 267 -18.32 -3.18 -1.86
N ALA A 268 -18.08 -3.28 -0.55
CA ALA A 268 -16.74 -3.27 0.02
C ALA A 268 -15.98 -4.58 -0.25
N PHE A 269 -16.69 -5.71 -0.45
CA PHE A 269 -16.10 -7.02 -0.73
C PHE A 269 -15.89 -7.19 -2.24
N GLY A 270 -15.03 -6.33 -2.78
CA GLY A 270 -14.71 -6.26 -4.19
C GLY A 270 -13.74 -7.34 -4.66
N PHE A 271 -13.24 -7.18 -5.89
CA PHE A 271 -12.37 -8.14 -6.56
C PHE A 271 -11.17 -8.59 -5.71
N ALA A 272 -10.45 -7.64 -5.09
CA ALA A 272 -9.27 -7.95 -4.29
C ALA A 272 -9.60 -8.87 -3.10
N SER A 273 -10.61 -8.51 -2.31
CA SER A 273 -11.00 -9.31 -1.13
C SER A 273 -11.55 -10.68 -1.50
N ARG A 274 -12.32 -10.78 -2.59
CA ARG A 274 -12.83 -12.07 -3.12
C ARG A 274 -11.72 -13.01 -3.55
N ASN A 275 -10.64 -12.45 -4.08
CA ASN A 275 -9.55 -13.21 -4.66
C ASN A 275 -8.41 -13.49 -3.69
N PHE A 276 -8.39 -12.82 -2.53
CA PHE A 276 -7.25 -12.85 -1.63
C PHE A 276 -6.85 -14.27 -1.21
N TYR A 277 -7.83 -15.11 -0.89
CA TYR A 277 -7.60 -16.50 -0.53
C TYR A 277 -7.03 -17.32 -1.72
N ALA A 278 -7.61 -17.16 -2.91
CA ALA A 278 -7.12 -17.84 -4.11
C ALA A 278 -5.70 -17.38 -4.52
N SER A 279 -5.40 -16.08 -4.39
CA SER A 279 -4.05 -15.56 -4.64
C SER A 279 -3.03 -16.08 -3.62
N PHE A 280 -3.43 -16.25 -2.35
CA PHE A 280 -2.58 -16.89 -1.35
C PHE A 280 -2.31 -18.35 -1.68
N LEU A 281 -3.33 -19.13 -2.03
CA LEU A 281 -3.15 -20.52 -2.44
C LEU A 281 -2.23 -20.65 -3.67
N ALA A 282 -2.35 -19.73 -4.62
CA ALA A 282 -1.44 -19.64 -5.76
C ALA A 282 0.00 -19.34 -5.33
N ALA A 283 0.20 -18.37 -4.43
CA ALA A 283 1.52 -18.05 -3.90
C ALA A 283 2.12 -19.25 -3.14
N LEU A 284 1.30 -19.98 -2.36
CA LEU A 284 1.70 -21.18 -1.63
C LEU A 284 2.16 -22.31 -2.57
N GLU A 285 1.43 -22.56 -3.65
CA GLU A 285 1.82 -23.53 -4.70
C GLU A 285 3.19 -23.19 -5.30
N ILE A 286 3.36 -21.94 -5.73
CA ILE A 286 4.60 -21.50 -6.38
C ILE A 286 5.77 -21.54 -5.40
N ASP A 287 5.56 -21.14 -4.14
CA ASP A 287 6.59 -21.14 -3.11
C ASP A 287 7.06 -22.54 -2.72
N LYS A 288 6.17 -23.54 -2.77
CA LYS A 288 6.51 -24.96 -2.59
C LYS A 288 7.30 -25.53 -3.78
N HIS A 289 7.10 -24.99 -4.98
CA HIS A 289 7.68 -25.52 -6.21
C HIS A 289 8.31 -24.44 -7.11
N PRO A 290 9.23 -23.60 -6.62
CA PRO A 290 9.70 -22.42 -7.35
C PRO A 290 10.40 -22.78 -8.66
N GLU A 291 11.15 -23.90 -8.67
CA GLU A 291 11.91 -24.35 -9.84
C GLU A 291 11.02 -24.76 -11.02
N ARG A 292 9.81 -25.27 -10.74
CA ARG A 292 8.81 -25.60 -11.76
C ARG A 292 8.41 -24.39 -12.59
N TYR A 293 8.40 -23.21 -11.98
CA TYR A 293 7.89 -21.98 -12.60
C TYR A 293 9.00 -21.02 -13.06
N PHE A 294 10.13 -20.99 -12.35
CA PHE A 294 11.19 -20.00 -12.59
C PHE A 294 12.57 -20.60 -12.90
N GLY A 295 12.70 -21.93 -12.93
CA GLY A 295 14.00 -22.61 -12.92
C GLY A 295 14.72 -22.44 -11.58
N PRO A 296 16.02 -22.77 -11.50
CA PRO A 296 16.79 -22.61 -10.26
C PRO A 296 16.69 -21.20 -9.68
N VAL A 297 16.27 -21.09 -8.42
CA VAL A 297 16.17 -19.81 -7.69
C VAL A 297 17.12 -19.84 -6.50
N LYS A 298 18.14 -18.97 -6.53
CA LYS A 298 19.02 -18.76 -5.38
C LYS A 298 18.37 -17.80 -4.41
N LEU A 299 18.04 -18.29 -3.22
CA LEU A 299 17.47 -17.47 -2.15
C LEU A 299 18.55 -16.62 -1.47
N ASP A 300 18.15 -15.43 -1.01
CA ASP A 300 19.01 -14.59 -0.16
C ASP A 300 19.28 -15.28 1.18
N SER A 301 20.47 -15.04 1.73
CA SER A 301 20.83 -15.58 3.05
C SER A 301 20.39 -14.63 4.17
N PRO A 302 19.88 -15.15 5.31
CA PRO A 302 19.57 -14.33 6.48
C PRO A 302 20.81 -13.59 6.98
N ILE A 303 20.66 -12.28 7.21
CA ILE A 303 21.69 -11.48 7.86
C ILE A 303 21.63 -11.80 9.36
N ARG A 304 22.79 -12.14 9.94
CA ARG A 304 22.93 -12.24 11.39
C ARG A 304 23.11 -10.83 11.97
N TYR A 305 22.23 -10.46 12.89
CA TYR A 305 22.26 -9.17 13.56
C TYR A 305 22.66 -9.34 15.02
N GLU A 306 23.47 -8.42 15.52
CA GLU A 306 23.39 -8.07 16.93
C GLU A 306 22.27 -7.05 17.13
N VAL A 307 21.51 -7.23 18.21
CA VAL A 307 20.35 -6.41 18.54
C VAL A 307 20.47 -5.92 19.97
N VAL A 308 20.36 -4.60 20.17
CA VAL A 308 20.35 -4.01 21.52
C VAL A 308 19.26 -2.95 21.59
N SER A 309 18.44 -3.03 22.63
CA SER A 309 17.46 -2.00 22.97
C SER A 309 18.16 -0.80 23.58
N THR A 310 17.87 0.39 23.06
CA THR A 310 18.39 1.65 23.59
C THR A 310 17.76 1.98 24.94
N GLU A 311 18.55 2.29 25.96
CA GLU A 311 18.00 2.73 27.26
C GLU A 311 17.67 4.23 27.25
N LYS A 312 18.43 5.01 26.48
CA LYS A 312 18.32 6.46 26.34
C LYS A 312 18.13 6.86 24.89
N TYR A 313 17.84 8.14 24.65
CA TYR A 313 17.80 8.71 23.31
C TYR A 313 19.23 8.92 22.79
N ILE A 314 19.51 8.49 21.56
CA ILE A 314 20.88 8.53 21.00
C ILE A 314 20.84 9.19 19.61
N PRO A 315 21.71 10.18 19.31
CA PRO A 315 21.87 10.67 17.95
C PRO A 315 22.42 9.57 17.04
N ALA A 316 21.77 9.32 15.89
CA ALA A 316 22.18 8.24 14.97
C ALA A 316 23.65 8.38 14.52
N SER A 317 24.13 9.61 14.29
CA SER A 317 25.53 9.87 13.93
C SER A 317 26.54 9.59 15.05
N LYS A 318 26.11 9.59 16.32
CA LYS A 318 26.97 9.21 17.46
C LYS A 318 27.03 7.69 17.58
N LEU A 319 25.89 7.02 17.39
CA LEU A 319 25.82 5.57 17.38
C LEU A 319 26.66 4.98 16.23
N ALA A 320 26.46 5.46 15.00
CA ALA A 320 27.20 4.99 13.82
C ALA A 320 28.72 5.05 14.03
N ARG A 321 29.24 6.18 14.55
CA ARG A 321 30.66 6.32 14.92
C ARG A 321 31.11 5.36 16.02
N ALA A 322 30.29 5.10 17.03
CA ALA A 322 30.66 4.24 18.14
C ALA A 322 30.75 2.76 17.75
N VAL A 323 30.00 2.33 16.73
CA VAL A 323 30.05 0.96 16.18
C VAL A 323 30.88 0.86 14.91
N SER A 324 31.57 1.93 14.50
CA SER A 324 32.42 1.98 13.31
C SER A 324 31.71 1.64 11.98
N VAL A 325 30.44 2.01 11.83
CA VAL A 325 29.69 1.87 10.56
C VAL A 325 29.27 3.24 10.02
N SER A 326 29.03 3.34 8.72
CA SER A 326 28.49 4.57 8.14
C SER A 326 27.04 4.83 8.57
N LEU A 327 26.61 6.09 8.49
CA LEU A 327 25.22 6.44 8.82
C LEU A 327 24.23 5.78 7.86
N ASP A 328 24.61 5.61 6.59
CA ASP A 328 23.77 4.98 5.57
C ASP A 328 23.65 3.46 5.77
N GLU A 329 24.72 2.78 6.16
CA GLU A 329 24.67 1.35 6.54
C GLU A 329 23.78 1.14 7.76
N LEU A 330 23.94 1.98 8.80
CA LEU A 330 23.07 1.93 9.98
C LEU A 330 21.60 2.15 9.58
N ARG A 331 21.35 3.09 8.64
CA ARG A 331 20.02 3.38 8.09
C ARG A 331 19.40 2.21 7.35
N GLN A 332 20.18 1.55 6.49
CA GLN A 332 19.74 0.40 5.71
C GLN A 332 19.24 -0.74 6.62
N HIS A 333 19.87 -0.93 7.78
CA HIS A 333 19.53 -1.99 8.72
C HIS A 333 18.52 -1.59 9.80
N ASN A 334 18.09 -0.33 9.82
CA ASN A 334 17.10 0.18 10.76
C ASN A 334 15.97 0.93 10.03
N PRO A 335 15.25 0.26 9.11
CA PRO A 335 14.30 0.89 8.18
C PRO A 335 13.08 1.51 8.86
N ALA A 336 12.80 1.19 10.12
CA ALA A 336 11.72 1.82 10.88
C ALA A 336 12.03 3.25 11.30
N LEU A 337 13.31 3.63 11.46
CA LEU A 337 13.68 5.00 11.81
C LEU A 337 13.47 5.90 10.61
N LEU A 338 12.66 6.95 10.78
CA LEU A 338 12.32 7.88 9.70
C LEU A 338 13.38 8.97 9.52
N GLU A 339 13.27 9.70 8.41
CA GLU A 339 14.19 10.79 8.02
C GLU A 339 14.58 11.75 9.17
N PRO A 340 13.67 12.18 10.07
CA PRO A 340 14.04 13.07 11.17
C PRO A 340 15.14 12.52 12.09
N VAL A 341 15.26 11.19 12.22
CA VAL A 341 16.33 10.56 13.00
C VAL A 341 17.68 10.68 12.28
N TRP A 342 17.66 10.44 10.96
CA TRP A 342 18.87 10.44 10.13
C TRP A 342 19.43 11.85 9.90
N THR A 343 18.57 12.87 9.82
CA THR A 343 18.98 14.28 9.74
C THR A 343 19.37 14.88 11.09
N GLY A 344 19.17 14.15 12.19
CA GLY A 344 19.43 14.60 13.54
C GLY A 344 18.39 15.58 14.10
N GLU A 345 17.26 15.79 13.42
CA GLU A 345 16.10 16.52 13.94
C GLU A 345 15.47 15.81 15.15
N LYS A 346 15.60 14.49 15.20
CA LYS A 346 15.22 13.61 16.31
C LYS A 346 16.36 12.64 16.63
N TYR A 347 16.31 12.09 17.82
CA TYR A 347 17.18 11.00 18.27
C TYR A 347 16.52 9.66 18.03
N ILE A 348 17.34 8.61 17.92
CA ILE A 348 16.88 7.22 18.04
C ILE A 348 16.13 7.11 19.37
N PRO A 349 14.87 6.66 19.37
CA PRO A 349 14.07 6.59 20.59
C PRO A 349 14.67 5.63 21.61
N ARG A 350 14.44 5.88 22.91
CA ARG A 350 14.60 4.84 23.94
C ARG A 350 13.65 3.66 23.67
N GLY A 351 14.07 2.46 24.04
CA GLY A 351 13.37 1.19 23.82
C GLY A 351 13.48 0.64 22.39
N TYR A 352 14.07 1.40 21.46
CA TYR A 352 14.22 0.95 20.07
C TYR A 352 15.30 -0.13 19.97
N ALA A 353 14.96 -1.25 19.33
CA ALA A 353 15.87 -2.36 19.08
C ALA A 353 16.78 -2.04 17.88
N VAL A 354 17.95 -1.46 18.15
CA VAL A 354 18.95 -1.18 17.11
C VAL A 354 19.51 -2.48 16.59
N ARG A 355 19.58 -2.62 15.26
CA ARG A 355 20.21 -3.76 14.58
C ARG A 355 21.45 -3.33 13.82
N VAL A 356 22.54 -4.09 13.99
CA VAL A 356 23.76 -3.97 13.19
C VAL A 356 24.21 -5.38 12.78
N PRO A 357 24.52 -5.63 11.49
CA PRO A 357 25.05 -6.91 11.06
C PRO A 357 26.26 -7.32 11.89
N SER A 358 26.25 -8.53 12.45
CA SER A 358 27.33 -9.00 13.31
C SER A 358 28.69 -9.01 12.60
N ALA A 359 28.71 -9.21 11.28
CA ALA A 359 29.92 -9.20 10.47
C ALA A 359 30.57 -7.80 10.34
N GLN A 360 29.85 -6.73 10.66
CA GLN A 360 30.36 -5.34 10.63
C GLN A 360 30.86 -4.87 11.99
N LEU A 361 30.67 -5.66 13.05
CA LEU A 361 31.01 -5.28 14.41
C LEU A 361 32.39 -5.83 14.80
N GLU A 362 33.31 -4.93 15.19
CA GLU A 362 34.58 -5.32 15.80
C GLU A 362 34.41 -5.72 17.28
N LYS A 363 33.39 -5.17 17.95
CA LYS A 363 33.06 -5.41 19.36
C LYS A 363 31.55 -5.62 19.50
N PRO A 364 31.08 -6.34 20.54
CA PRO A 364 29.65 -6.50 20.78
C PRO A 364 28.91 -5.17 20.83
N LEU A 365 27.75 -5.09 20.19
CA LEU A 365 26.95 -3.86 20.07
C LEU A 365 26.63 -3.27 21.44
N LYS A 366 26.38 -4.12 22.44
CA LYS A 366 26.13 -3.73 23.83
C LYS A 366 27.30 -2.96 24.43
N HIS A 367 28.54 -3.37 24.13
CA HIS A 367 29.73 -2.67 24.61
C HIS A 367 29.87 -1.29 23.97
N ALA A 368 29.68 -1.20 22.64
CA ALA A 368 29.73 0.07 21.91
C ALA A 368 28.71 1.09 22.44
N LEU A 369 27.50 0.64 22.81
CA LEU A 369 26.48 1.47 23.44
C LEU A 369 26.84 1.89 24.87
N ALA A 370 27.43 0.99 25.66
CA ALA A 370 27.82 1.27 27.05
C ALA A 370 28.95 2.31 27.16
N VAL A 371 29.88 2.33 26.20
CA VAL A 371 31.01 3.27 26.18
C VAL A 371 30.68 4.60 25.48
N LEU A 372 29.45 4.78 24.98
CA LEU A 372 29.02 6.07 24.44
C LEU A 372 29.13 7.13 25.55
N PRO A 373 29.89 8.22 25.32
CA PRO A 373 30.06 9.25 26.34
C PRO A 373 28.69 9.82 26.75
N GLY A 374 28.53 10.20 28.02
CA GLY A 374 27.25 10.70 28.54
C GLY A 374 26.66 11.87 27.75
N LYS A 375 27.49 12.68 27.07
CA LYS A 375 27.06 13.75 26.15
C LYS A 375 26.43 13.25 24.83
N ALA A 376 26.43 11.95 24.57
CA ALA A 376 25.84 11.30 23.41
C ALA A 376 24.56 10.52 23.73
N GLN A 377 24.11 10.55 24.99
CA GLN A 377 22.88 9.91 25.44
C GLN A 377 22.00 10.95 26.14
N PHE A 378 20.70 10.93 25.87
CA PHE A 378 19.76 11.95 26.35
C PHE A 378 18.55 11.31 27.02
N GLU A 379 18.07 11.91 28.10
CA GLU A 379 16.85 11.45 28.80
C GLU A 379 15.57 11.80 28.03
N ASN A 380 15.61 12.90 27.28
CA ASN A 380 14.47 13.46 26.59
C ASN A 380 14.70 13.51 25.08
N GLN A 381 13.64 13.25 24.32
CA GLN A 381 13.60 13.51 22.88
C GLN A 381 13.64 15.03 22.63
N LYS A 382 14.21 15.44 21.49
CA LYS A 382 14.08 16.83 21.03
C LYS A 382 12.59 17.21 20.92
N PRO A 383 12.16 18.39 21.39
CA PRO A 383 10.76 18.79 21.34
C PRO A 383 10.22 18.83 19.90
N ASP A 384 8.92 18.64 19.74
CA ASP A 384 8.24 18.92 18.48
C ASP A 384 7.97 20.43 18.41
N PHE A 385 8.32 21.06 17.28
CA PHE A 385 7.89 22.42 16.98
C PHE A 385 6.58 22.34 16.18
N THR A 386 5.59 23.14 16.56
CA THR A 386 4.29 23.13 15.91
C THR A 386 3.82 24.52 15.57
N HIS A 387 3.19 24.67 14.42
CA HIS A 387 2.45 25.87 14.00
C HIS A 387 0.95 25.60 14.06
N ARG A 388 0.18 26.47 14.72
CA ARG A 388 -1.29 26.39 14.67
C ARG A 388 -1.78 27.13 13.44
N ILE A 389 -2.45 26.42 12.55
CA ILE A 389 -2.90 26.96 11.26
C ILE A 389 -3.94 28.06 11.50
N ALA A 390 -3.64 29.27 11.04
CA ALA A 390 -4.51 30.42 11.12
C ALA A 390 -5.46 30.49 9.91
N ARG A 391 -6.50 31.32 10.02
CA ARG A 391 -7.48 31.53 8.94
C ARG A 391 -6.77 32.09 7.71
N GLY A 392 -6.91 31.40 6.57
CA GLY A 392 -6.34 31.82 5.28
C GLY A 392 -4.90 31.38 5.03
N GLU A 393 -4.29 30.60 5.92
CA GLU A 393 -2.98 29.98 5.66
C GLU A 393 -3.09 28.73 4.79
N SER A 394 -2.07 28.52 3.95
CA SER A 394 -1.88 27.31 3.16
C SER A 394 -0.55 26.65 3.53
N LEU A 395 -0.36 25.38 3.17
CA LEU A 395 0.93 24.71 3.37
C LEU A 395 2.08 25.42 2.65
N SER A 396 1.84 26.06 1.50
CA SER A 396 2.89 26.80 0.78
C SER A 396 3.34 28.06 1.53
N VAL A 397 2.40 28.79 2.14
CA VAL A 397 2.70 29.96 2.97
C VAL A 397 3.47 29.56 4.22
N ILE A 398 3.03 28.48 4.88
CA ILE A 398 3.68 27.96 6.08
C ILE A 398 5.08 27.41 5.74
N ALA A 399 5.21 26.66 4.64
CA ALA A 399 6.49 26.13 4.16
C ALA A 399 7.51 27.25 3.94
N ARG A 400 7.11 28.32 3.25
CA ARG A 400 7.97 29.49 3.03
C ARG A 400 8.34 30.20 4.34
N ARG A 401 7.39 30.36 5.27
CA ARG A 401 7.63 31.04 6.56
C ARG A 401 8.73 30.34 7.37
N TYR A 402 8.78 29.02 7.30
CA TYR A 402 9.67 28.17 8.08
C TYR A 402 10.81 27.57 7.26
N ASP A 403 11.11 28.16 6.09
CA ASP A 403 12.18 27.74 5.19
C ASP A 403 12.21 26.22 4.94
N THR A 404 11.04 25.70 4.55
CA THR A 404 10.85 24.28 4.27
C THR A 404 10.02 24.08 3.01
N SER A 405 9.76 22.82 2.65
CA SER A 405 8.96 22.47 1.48
C SER A 405 7.58 21.94 1.88
N VAL A 406 6.60 22.11 1.00
CA VAL A 406 5.27 21.50 1.18
C VAL A 406 5.39 19.99 1.33
N ALA A 407 6.26 19.34 0.53
CA ALA A 407 6.51 17.91 0.62
C ALA A 407 7.03 17.50 2.01
N LYS A 408 7.99 18.24 2.58
CA LYS A 408 8.53 17.96 3.91
C LYS A 408 7.48 18.17 5.01
N LEU A 409 6.66 19.23 4.94
CA LEU A 409 5.55 19.43 5.86
C LEU A 409 4.50 18.34 5.77
N MET A 410 4.13 17.93 4.55
CA MET A 410 3.16 16.86 4.33
C MET A 410 3.67 15.53 4.89
N ALA A 411 4.92 15.18 4.59
CA ALA A 411 5.55 13.96 5.10
C ALA A 411 5.60 13.94 6.63
N LEU A 412 6.05 15.03 7.27
CA LEU A 412 6.15 15.15 8.73
C LEU A 412 4.78 15.07 9.43
N ASN A 413 3.71 15.47 8.75
CA ASN A 413 2.35 15.49 9.28
C ASN A 413 1.48 14.35 8.77
N GLY A 414 2.03 13.40 8.01
CA GLY A 414 1.27 12.29 7.43
C GLY A 414 0.14 12.73 6.49
N LEU A 415 0.26 13.91 5.87
CA LEU A 415 -0.75 14.46 4.97
C LEU A 415 -0.58 13.85 3.57
N ARG A 416 -1.66 13.26 3.04
CA ARG A 416 -1.70 12.73 1.66
C ARG A 416 -1.88 13.82 0.62
N HIS A 417 -2.57 14.89 1.00
CA HIS A 417 -2.88 16.04 0.15
C HIS A 417 -2.60 17.32 0.91
N ALA A 418 -2.46 18.44 0.20
CA ALA A 418 -2.17 19.74 0.81
C ALA A 418 -3.37 20.39 1.53
N SER A 419 -4.36 19.59 1.94
CA SER A 419 -5.54 20.05 2.66
C SER A 419 -5.23 20.16 4.15
N ILE A 420 -5.48 21.35 4.71
CA ILE A 420 -5.26 21.68 6.11
C ILE A 420 -6.46 22.46 6.65
N GLN A 421 -6.74 22.30 7.94
CA GLN A 421 -7.88 22.94 8.59
C GLN A 421 -7.44 24.05 9.55
N VAL A 422 -8.23 25.13 9.62
CA VAL A 422 -7.99 26.22 10.58
C VAL A 422 -8.02 25.67 12.00
N GLY A 423 -7.03 26.04 12.81
CA GLY A 423 -6.86 25.58 14.18
C GLY A 423 -6.08 24.27 14.33
N GLN A 424 -5.84 23.52 13.24
CA GLN A 424 -5.01 22.32 13.24
C GLN A 424 -3.56 22.68 13.63
N LYS A 425 -2.94 21.83 14.47
CA LYS A 425 -1.50 21.93 14.77
C LYS A 425 -0.72 21.18 13.70
N LEU A 426 0.18 21.88 13.02
CA LEU A 426 1.09 21.35 12.01
C LEU A 426 2.48 21.25 12.62
N ARG A 427 3.07 20.05 12.64
CA ARG A 427 4.48 19.86 13.01
C ARG A 427 5.39 20.53 11.99
N LEU A 428 6.47 21.12 12.48
CA LEU A 428 7.50 21.78 11.71
C LEU A 428 8.83 21.02 11.84
N PRO A 429 9.68 21.02 10.80
CA PRO A 429 10.97 20.34 10.83
C PRO A 429 11.98 21.11 11.69
N GLY A 430 12.83 20.38 12.42
CA GLY A 430 13.95 20.93 13.18
C GLY A 430 13.59 22.11 14.12
N ASN A 431 14.55 23.01 14.35
CA ASN A 431 14.37 24.24 15.13
C ASN A 431 13.75 25.35 14.25
N ALA A 432 12.62 25.07 13.58
CA ALA A 432 11.97 26.02 12.69
C ALA A 432 11.57 27.31 13.43
N THR A 433 12.45 28.29 13.43
CA THR A 433 12.13 29.67 13.79
C THR A 433 11.44 30.32 12.59
N PRO A 434 10.33 31.03 12.78
CA PRO A 434 9.78 31.85 11.70
C PRO A 434 10.89 32.76 11.20
N GLN A 435 11.18 32.75 9.89
CA GLN A 435 11.98 33.82 9.34
C GLN A 435 11.22 35.13 9.62
N LEU A 436 11.82 36.03 10.41
CA LEU A 436 11.35 37.41 10.58
C LEU A 436 11.55 38.14 9.25
N ALA A 437 10.76 37.77 8.23
CA ALA A 437 10.50 38.69 7.15
C ALA A 437 9.61 39.79 7.75
N PRO A 438 9.99 41.08 7.70
CA PRO A 438 9.14 42.14 8.18
C PRO A 438 7.86 42.11 7.35
N ALA A 439 6.75 41.71 7.97
CA ALA A 439 5.42 41.70 7.37
C ALA A 439 4.95 43.09 6.89
N ARG A 440 5.81 44.12 7.03
CA ARG A 440 5.57 45.52 6.67
C ARG A 440 6.51 46.11 5.62
N GLN A 441 7.60 45.46 5.21
CA GLN A 441 8.58 46.08 4.28
C GLN A 441 8.70 45.41 2.88
N LEU A 442 8.07 44.26 2.65
CA LEU A 442 8.02 43.65 1.29
C LEU A 442 6.88 44.18 0.40
N ILE A 443 6.11 45.18 0.87
CA ILE A 443 5.01 45.82 0.11
C ILE A 443 5.51 47.09 -0.63
N ALA A 444 6.71 47.60 -0.33
CA ALA A 444 7.13 48.94 -0.77
C ALA A 444 8.08 49.00 -1.97
N LYS A 445 8.47 47.88 -2.60
CA LYS A 445 9.47 47.89 -3.70
C LYS A 445 9.04 47.15 -4.97
N VAL A 446 7.75 47.15 -5.27
CA VAL A 446 7.24 46.93 -6.63
C VAL A 446 6.59 48.24 -7.06
N ARG A 447 7.14 48.85 -8.12
CA ARG A 447 6.73 50.13 -8.69
C ARG A 447 5.20 50.22 -8.74
N LYS A 448 4.66 51.32 -8.19
CA LYS A 448 3.31 51.80 -8.53
C LYS A 448 3.22 51.90 -10.07
N PRO A 449 2.27 51.23 -10.74
CA PRO A 449 1.81 51.73 -12.02
C PRO A 449 1.02 53.01 -11.74
N SER A 450 1.42 54.07 -12.43
CA SER A 450 0.66 55.30 -12.58
C SER A 450 -0.75 54.99 -13.12
N LYS A 451 -1.75 55.72 -12.64
CA LYS A 451 -3.07 55.80 -13.27
C LYS A 451 -2.91 56.22 -14.74
N ALA A 452 -3.49 55.44 -15.65
CA ALA A 452 -4.18 55.82 -16.90
C ALA A 452 -4.02 54.71 -17.95
N GLY A 453 -5.13 54.15 -18.43
CA GLY A 453 -5.16 53.21 -19.56
C GLY A 453 -6.29 52.21 -19.46
N SER A 454 -7.40 52.47 -20.16
CA SER A 454 -8.51 51.54 -20.36
C SER A 454 -8.08 50.35 -21.22
N GLY A 455 -8.03 49.16 -20.62
CA GLY A 455 -7.81 47.89 -21.29
C GLY A 455 -7.94 46.76 -20.26
N ALA A 456 -8.57 45.64 -20.62
CA ALA A 456 -8.77 44.53 -19.69
C ALA A 456 -7.40 43.98 -19.24
N ASP A 457 -7.06 44.16 -17.96
CA ASP A 457 -5.82 43.63 -17.41
C ASP A 457 -5.97 42.11 -17.22
N GLU A 458 -5.08 41.34 -17.83
CA GLU A 458 -4.96 39.89 -17.65
C GLU A 458 -3.80 39.55 -16.71
N TYR A 459 -4.01 38.56 -15.85
CA TYR A 459 -3.00 38.01 -14.95
C TYR A 459 -2.72 36.54 -15.26
N VAL A 460 -1.44 36.17 -15.42
CA VAL A 460 -1.02 34.78 -15.59
C VAL A 460 -0.79 34.15 -14.21
N ILE A 461 -1.59 33.14 -13.90
CA ILE A 461 -1.56 32.40 -12.64
C ILE A 461 -0.18 31.77 -12.44
N GLN A 462 0.47 32.08 -11.33
CA GLN A 462 1.77 31.55 -10.97
C GLN A 462 1.65 30.28 -10.14
N GLN A 463 2.72 29.50 -10.08
CA GLN A 463 2.75 28.30 -9.26
C GLN A 463 2.51 28.67 -7.78
N GLY A 464 1.42 28.13 -7.21
CA GLY A 464 1.02 28.38 -5.82
C GLY A 464 0.00 29.52 -5.64
N ASP A 465 -0.47 30.15 -6.72
CA ASP A 465 -1.61 31.06 -6.65
C ASP A 465 -2.92 30.33 -6.34
N THR A 466 -3.82 31.05 -5.70
CA THR A 466 -5.21 30.67 -5.48
C THR A 466 -6.09 31.83 -5.95
N LEU A 467 -7.35 31.56 -6.32
CA LEU A 467 -8.30 32.63 -6.64
C LEU A 467 -8.39 33.68 -5.52
N TRP A 468 -8.21 33.26 -4.26
CA TRP A 468 -8.20 34.18 -3.11
C TRP A 468 -6.94 35.04 -3.04
N SER A 469 -5.74 34.48 -3.28
CA SER A 469 -4.51 35.27 -3.29
C SER A 469 -4.46 36.25 -4.46
N ILE A 470 -5.03 35.86 -5.60
CA ILE A 470 -5.21 36.72 -6.77
C ILE A 470 -6.22 37.82 -6.49
N ALA A 471 -7.41 37.48 -5.95
CA ALA A 471 -8.45 38.43 -5.52
C ALA A 471 -7.88 39.55 -4.66
N ARG A 472 -7.16 39.15 -3.62
CA ARG A 472 -6.54 40.08 -2.69
C ARG A 472 -5.42 40.91 -3.33
N ARG A 473 -4.64 40.34 -4.24
CA ARG A 473 -3.57 41.06 -4.96
C ARG A 473 -4.13 42.21 -5.78
N PHE A 474 -5.26 42.00 -6.44
CA PHE A 474 -5.88 42.96 -7.34
C PHE A 474 -7.01 43.76 -6.69
N ASN A 475 -7.21 43.60 -5.39
CA ASN A 475 -8.26 44.27 -4.60
C ASN A 475 -9.67 44.07 -5.19
N VAL A 476 -9.95 42.85 -5.63
CA VAL A 476 -11.25 42.40 -6.14
C VAL A 476 -11.73 41.24 -5.29
N SER A 477 -13.03 40.97 -5.29
CA SER A 477 -13.59 39.81 -4.60
C SER A 477 -13.34 38.53 -5.41
N ARG A 478 -13.32 37.39 -4.70
CA ARG A 478 -13.27 36.08 -5.35
C ARG A 478 -14.46 35.88 -6.30
N GLN A 479 -15.63 36.42 -5.94
CA GLN A 479 -16.85 36.28 -6.74
C GLN A 479 -16.77 37.07 -8.05
N GLU A 480 -16.18 38.27 -8.00
CA GLU A 480 -15.88 39.07 -9.21
C GLU A 480 -14.92 38.33 -10.13
N LEU A 481 -13.80 37.80 -9.62
CA LEU A 481 -12.86 37.02 -10.44
C LEU A 481 -13.47 35.77 -11.08
N LEU A 482 -14.31 35.04 -10.34
CA LEU A 482 -15.02 33.89 -10.88
C LEU A 482 -15.95 34.31 -12.02
N SER A 483 -16.69 35.41 -11.80
CA SER A 483 -17.66 35.94 -12.78
C SER A 483 -16.99 36.42 -14.07
N TRP A 484 -15.90 37.20 -13.98
CA TRP A 484 -15.19 37.74 -15.14
C TRP A 484 -14.51 36.67 -16.00
N ASN A 485 -14.24 35.50 -15.42
CA ASN A 485 -13.51 34.42 -16.08
C ASN A 485 -14.38 33.19 -16.38
N GLY A 486 -15.68 33.23 -16.09
CA GLY A 486 -16.59 32.12 -16.31
C GLY A 486 -16.22 30.84 -15.54
N ILE A 487 -15.47 30.97 -14.44
CA ILE A 487 -14.97 29.83 -13.66
C ILE A 487 -16.03 29.41 -12.66
N SER A 488 -16.36 28.11 -12.62
CA SER A 488 -17.29 27.58 -11.62
C SER A 488 -16.68 27.68 -10.21
N PRO A 489 -17.46 27.95 -9.13
CA PRO A 489 -16.94 27.99 -7.77
C PRO A 489 -16.24 26.71 -7.29
N LYS A 490 -16.47 25.58 -7.99
CA LYS A 490 -15.88 24.25 -7.73
C LYS A 490 -14.69 23.92 -8.63
N GLU A 491 -14.39 24.77 -9.60
CA GLU A 491 -13.36 24.54 -10.60
C GLU A 491 -11.99 25.01 -10.10
N TYR A 492 -10.94 24.26 -10.45
CA TYR A 492 -9.57 24.53 -10.01
C TYR A 492 -8.83 25.37 -11.05
N ILE A 493 -8.12 26.39 -10.58
CA ILE A 493 -7.21 27.16 -11.44
C ILE A 493 -5.85 26.48 -11.55
N GLN A 494 -5.20 26.59 -12.71
CA GLN A 494 -3.88 26.00 -12.95
C GLN A 494 -2.80 27.07 -13.18
N PRO A 495 -1.54 26.84 -12.74
CA PRO A 495 -0.42 27.69 -13.13
C PRO A 495 -0.31 27.80 -14.66
N GLY A 496 -0.05 29.00 -15.16
CA GLY A 496 -0.01 29.32 -16.59
C GLY A 496 -1.37 29.75 -17.18
N GLN A 497 -2.48 29.53 -16.48
CA GLN A 497 -3.80 30.02 -16.90
C GLN A 497 -3.87 31.54 -16.80
N LYS A 498 -4.45 32.19 -17.81
CA LYS A 498 -4.72 33.63 -17.81
C LYS A 498 -6.06 33.93 -17.16
N LEU A 499 -6.11 34.99 -16.37
CA LEU A 499 -7.27 35.37 -15.59
C LEU A 499 -7.49 36.89 -15.70
N LYS A 500 -8.65 37.30 -16.19
CA LYS A 500 -9.10 38.70 -16.22
C LYS A 500 -9.25 39.22 -14.80
N ILE A 501 -8.55 40.30 -14.48
CA ILE A 501 -8.50 40.88 -13.12
C ILE A 501 -9.19 42.25 -13.04
N SER A 502 -9.81 42.70 -14.12
CA SER A 502 -10.71 43.85 -14.17
C SER A 502 -11.79 43.62 -15.24
N ASN A 503 -12.92 44.34 -15.13
CA ASN A 503 -13.94 44.40 -16.17
C ASN A 503 -13.72 45.65 -17.03
N ALA A 504 -13.71 45.50 -18.36
CA ALA A 504 -13.75 46.64 -19.26
C ALA A 504 -15.18 47.21 -19.25
N GLY A 505 -15.37 48.30 -18.52
CA GLY A 505 -16.47 49.22 -18.73
C GLY A 505 -16.01 50.34 -19.64
#